data_AF-A0A561WAN9-F1
#
_entry.id   AF-A0A561WAN9-F1
#
_cell.length_a   1.000
_cell.length_b   1.000
_cell.length_c   1.000
_cell.angle_alpha   90.00
_cell.angle_beta   90.00
_cell.angle_gamma   90.00
#
_symmetry.space_group_name_H-M   'P 1'
#
loop_
_entity.id
_entity.type
_entity.pdbx_description
1 polymer ?
#
loop_
_entity_poly.entity_id
_entity_poly.type
_entity_poly.pdbx_seq_one_letter_code
_entity_poly.pdbx_strand_id
1 'polypeptide(L)'
;MIAAVRVWTRAGPARVQPITGPLAAALLVAVSGLTRGECGLTTAGLRYGLAGAAVIALGYAVAVRVPATRRLFRTAYPRPWRTALFAVPLATVVFEEVAFRGVLWGLIDRERGPAWATGVTAVLFGLWHLGPGRPWTDAVVTGVAGVVLGVLRDAGGGLPAPALVHWAADGLGVLAAARVTGTPDQWAGPQSGDG
;
A
#
# COMPACT_ATOMS: atom_id res chain seq x y z
N MET A 1 4.91 -7.51 -22.94
CA MET A 1 5.39 -6.79 -21.73
C MET A 1 4.48 -6.97 -20.51
N ILE A 2 3.17 -6.72 -20.61
CA ILE A 2 2.19 -6.91 -19.50
C ILE A 2 2.13 -8.36 -18.98
N ALA A 3 2.27 -9.36 -19.85
CA ALA A 3 2.30 -10.77 -19.44
C ALA A 3 3.56 -11.13 -18.62
N ALA A 4 4.73 -10.57 -18.96
CA ALA A 4 5.99 -10.82 -18.25
C ALA A 4 6.00 -10.15 -16.87
N VAL A 5 5.46 -8.93 -16.75
CA VAL A 5 5.28 -8.25 -15.46
C VAL A 5 4.25 -8.99 -14.59
N ARG A 6 3.15 -9.47 -15.17
CA ARG A 6 2.15 -10.29 -14.45
C ARG A 6 2.70 -11.63 -14.00
N VAL A 7 3.60 -12.26 -14.75
CA VAL A 7 4.28 -13.50 -14.33
C VAL A 7 5.31 -13.20 -13.26
N TRP A 8 6.07 -12.10 -13.34
CA TRP A 8 7.04 -11.74 -12.31
C TRP A 8 6.39 -11.36 -10.96
N THR A 9 5.28 -10.63 -10.98
CA THR A 9 4.53 -10.31 -9.75
C THR A 9 3.75 -11.50 -9.19
N ARG A 10 3.31 -12.46 -10.03
CA ARG A 10 2.59 -13.67 -9.60
C ARG A 10 3.48 -14.88 -9.26
N ALA A 11 4.65 -15.00 -9.88
CA ALA A 11 5.53 -16.17 -9.79
C ALA A 11 6.97 -15.85 -9.36
N GLY A 12 7.34 -14.56 -9.28
CA GLY A 12 8.59 -14.17 -8.65
C GLY A 12 8.56 -14.55 -7.17
N PRO A 13 9.56 -15.26 -6.64
CA PRO A 13 9.55 -15.69 -5.25
C PRO A 13 9.34 -14.46 -4.36
N ALA A 14 8.31 -14.45 -3.50
CA ALA A 14 8.00 -13.32 -2.60
C ALA A 14 9.22 -12.82 -1.79
N ARG A 15 10.28 -13.65 -1.70
CA ARG A 15 11.58 -13.35 -1.11
C ARG A 15 12.43 -12.35 -1.92
N VAL A 16 12.27 -12.25 -3.24
CA VAL A 16 13.08 -11.35 -4.11
C VAL A 16 12.41 -10.01 -4.39
N GLN A 17 11.11 -9.88 -4.11
CA GLN A 17 10.36 -8.63 -4.31
C GLN A 17 10.95 -7.43 -3.54
N PRO A 18 11.44 -7.56 -2.30
CA PRO A 18 12.12 -6.47 -1.58
C PRO A 18 13.37 -5.91 -2.27
N ILE A 19 13.94 -6.62 -3.25
CA ILE A 19 15.11 -6.18 -4.02
C ILE A 19 14.67 -5.72 -5.42
N THR A 20 13.82 -6.51 -6.06
CA THR A 20 13.44 -6.28 -7.46
C THR A 20 12.47 -5.10 -7.63
N GLY A 21 11.63 -4.82 -6.63
CA GLY A 21 10.75 -3.65 -6.60
C GLY A 21 11.52 -2.32 -6.63
N PRO A 22 12.45 -2.06 -5.68
CA PRO A 22 13.25 -0.84 -5.68
C PRO A 22 14.14 -0.69 -6.91
N LEU A 23 14.69 -1.79 -7.45
CA LEU A 23 15.46 -1.76 -8.69
C LEU A 23 14.58 -1.37 -9.89
N ALA A 24 13.38 -1.94 -9.99
CA ALA A 24 12.43 -1.56 -11.04
C ALA A 24 11.98 -0.09 -10.89
N ALA A 25 11.76 0.38 -9.67
CA ALA A 25 11.45 1.78 -9.39
C ALA A 25 12.58 2.73 -9.84
N ALA A 26 13.83 2.39 -9.49
CA ALA A 26 15.00 3.16 -9.91
C ALA A 26 15.15 3.18 -11.44
N LEU A 27 14.94 2.03 -12.10
CA LEU A 27 14.94 1.94 -13.56
C LEU A 27 13.86 2.82 -14.18
N LEU A 28 12.63 2.78 -13.68
CA LEU A 28 11.53 3.61 -14.18
C LEU A 28 11.87 5.10 -14.10
N VAL A 29 12.41 5.56 -12.97
CA VAL A 29 12.87 6.95 -12.83
C VAL A 29 13.96 7.26 -13.85
N ALA A 30 14.97 6.40 -13.98
CA ALA A 30 16.10 6.63 -14.87
C ALA A 30 15.70 6.74 -16.36
N VAL A 31 14.69 5.98 -16.80
CA VAL A 31 14.23 5.99 -18.20
C VAL A 31 13.06 6.94 -18.47
N SER A 32 12.48 7.57 -17.43
CA SER A 32 11.30 8.43 -17.57
C SER A 32 11.57 9.77 -18.27
N GLY A 33 12.81 10.27 -18.22
CA GLY A 33 13.15 11.62 -18.65
C GLY A 33 12.60 12.75 -17.77
N LEU A 34 12.00 12.42 -16.62
CA LEU A 34 11.51 13.39 -15.65
C LEU A 34 12.63 13.84 -14.71
N THR A 35 12.55 15.09 -14.25
CA THR A 35 13.36 15.58 -13.14
C THR A 35 12.97 14.91 -11.82
N ARG A 36 13.84 15.04 -10.81
CA ARG A 36 13.54 14.59 -9.44
C ARG A 36 12.27 15.23 -8.87
N GLY A 37 12.05 16.51 -9.16
CA GLY A 37 10.87 17.25 -8.69
C GLY A 37 9.58 16.71 -9.32
N GLU A 38 9.57 16.48 -10.62
CA GLU A 38 8.42 15.90 -11.33
C GLU A 38 8.11 14.48 -10.83
N CYS A 39 9.15 13.66 -10.59
CA CYS A 39 8.99 12.34 -9.96
C CYS A 39 8.57 12.40 -8.48
N GLY A 40 8.51 13.58 -7.85
CA GLY A 40 8.21 13.72 -6.42
C GLY A 40 9.30 13.16 -5.50
N LEU A 41 10.53 13.02 -5.99
CA LEU A 41 11.70 12.58 -5.21
C LEU A 41 12.24 13.75 -4.36
N THR A 42 11.39 14.25 -3.49
CA THR A 42 11.64 15.36 -2.57
C THR A 42 11.27 14.91 -1.15
N THR A 43 11.62 15.73 -0.15
CA THR A 43 11.18 15.53 1.25
C THR A 43 9.84 16.22 1.55
N ALA A 44 9.25 16.86 0.54
CA ALA A 44 8.02 17.61 0.70
C ALA A 44 6.84 16.69 1.06
N GLY A 45 5.85 17.26 1.75
CA GLY A 45 4.64 16.54 2.12
C GLY A 45 4.75 15.64 3.35
N LEU A 46 5.91 15.57 4.02
CA LEU A 46 6.08 14.72 5.22
C LEU A 46 5.02 14.95 6.30
N ARG A 47 4.63 16.21 6.54
CA ARG A 47 3.56 16.56 7.49
C ARG A 47 2.21 15.91 7.14
N TYR A 48 1.86 15.84 5.85
CA TYR A 48 0.62 15.21 5.40
C TYR A 48 0.72 13.69 5.55
N GLY A 49 1.89 13.12 5.23
CA GLY A 49 2.15 11.69 5.41
C GLY A 49 2.04 11.25 6.87
N LEU A 50 2.66 12.00 7.79
CA LEU A 50 2.60 11.72 9.23
C LEU A 50 1.18 11.89 9.78
N ALA A 51 0.46 12.94 9.37
CA ALA A 51 -0.92 13.15 9.78
C ALA A 51 -1.83 12.01 9.28
N GLY A 52 -1.72 11.62 8.01
CA GLY A 52 -2.49 10.51 7.45
C GLY A 52 -2.15 9.17 8.09
N ALA A 53 -0.86 8.90 8.34
CA ALA A 53 -0.43 7.70 9.05
C ALA A 53 -0.99 7.65 10.49
N ALA A 54 -1.03 8.79 11.19
CA ALA A 54 -1.64 8.87 12.52
C ALA A 54 -3.14 8.59 12.49
N VAL A 55 -3.87 9.10 11.49
CA VAL A 55 -5.30 8.82 11.30
C VAL A 55 -5.52 7.31 11.05
N ILE A 56 -4.72 6.69 10.20
CA ILE A 56 -4.80 5.25 9.93
C ILE A 56 -4.47 4.43 11.19
N ALA A 57 -3.42 4.80 11.92
CA ALA A 57 -3.03 4.15 13.16
C ALA A 57 -4.16 4.21 14.20
N LEU A 58 -4.82 5.37 14.34
CA LEU A 58 -5.99 5.53 15.20
C LEU A 58 -7.15 4.66 14.74
N GLY A 59 -7.44 4.64 13.43
CA GLY A 59 -8.47 3.79 12.85
C GLY A 59 -8.26 2.31 13.18
N TYR A 60 -7.04 1.79 13.00
CA TYR A 60 -6.71 0.42 13.39
C TYR A 60 -6.79 0.19 14.90
N ALA A 61 -6.32 1.15 15.72
CA ALA A 61 -6.41 1.05 17.17
C ALA A 61 -7.86 0.94 17.66
N VAL A 62 -8.79 1.65 17.03
CA VAL A 62 -10.24 1.54 17.29
C VAL A 62 -10.77 0.20 16.77
N ALA A 63 -10.46 -0.16 15.51
CA ALA A 63 -10.99 -1.36 14.86
C ALA A 63 -10.57 -2.67 15.55
N VAL A 64 -9.38 -2.74 16.14
CA VAL A 64 -8.92 -3.91 16.91
C VAL A 64 -9.69 -4.05 18.23
N ARG A 65 -10.15 -2.93 18.82
CA ARG A 65 -10.89 -2.91 20.09
C ARG A 65 -12.36 -3.27 19.92
N VAL A 66 -12.94 -3.03 18.75
CA VAL A 66 -14.35 -3.34 18.46
C VAL A 66 -14.49 -4.81 18.03
N PRO A 67 -15.24 -5.67 18.76
CA PRO A 67 -15.34 -7.11 18.45
C PRO A 67 -15.87 -7.41 17.04
N ALA A 68 -16.85 -6.62 16.59
CA ALA A 68 -17.46 -6.79 15.26
C ALA A 68 -16.44 -6.68 14.13
N THR A 69 -15.42 -5.82 14.25
CA THR A 69 -14.42 -5.56 13.22
C THR A 69 -13.22 -6.51 13.28
N ARG A 70 -13.03 -7.26 14.38
CA ARG A 70 -11.91 -8.23 14.52
C ARG A 70 -11.89 -9.30 13.42
N ARG A 71 -13.04 -9.61 12.81
CA ARG A 71 -13.13 -10.54 11.66
C ARG A 71 -12.28 -10.12 10.46
N LEU A 72 -12.00 -8.83 10.31
CA LEU A 72 -11.19 -8.26 9.22
C LEU A 72 -9.68 -8.54 9.40
N PHE A 73 -9.27 -9.00 10.59
CA PHE A 73 -7.88 -9.09 11.03
C PHE A 73 -7.43 -10.54 11.29
N ARG A 74 -8.06 -11.52 10.64
CA ARG A 74 -7.82 -12.96 10.89
C ARG A 74 -6.59 -13.54 10.17
N THR A 75 -5.92 -12.76 9.35
CA THR A 75 -4.71 -13.19 8.62
C THR A 75 -3.52 -13.31 9.59
N ALA A 76 -2.95 -14.51 9.70
CA ALA A 76 -1.75 -14.74 10.50
C ALA A 76 -0.47 -14.44 9.69
N TYR A 77 0.43 -13.66 10.29
CA TYR A 77 1.74 -13.36 9.72
C TYR A 77 2.84 -13.98 10.57
N PRO A 78 3.71 -14.85 10.03
CA PRO A 78 4.74 -15.52 10.83
C PRO A 78 5.76 -14.58 11.49
N ARG A 79 6.04 -13.42 10.86
CA ARG A 79 6.99 -12.42 11.35
C ARG A 79 6.44 -11.02 11.09
N PRO A 80 5.40 -10.60 11.83
CA PRO A 80 4.57 -9.44 11.49
C PRO A 80 5.37 -8.14 11.46
N TRP A 81 6.28 -7.93 12.42
CA TRP A 81 7.16 -6.77 12.45
C TRP A 81 8.08 -6.70 11.24
N ARG A 82 8.69 -7.83 10.84
CA ARG A 82 9.54 -7.88 9.64
C ARG A 82 8.73 -7.62 8.38
N THR A 83 7.52 -8.17 8.31
CA THR A 83 6.61 -7.94 7.18
C THR A 83 6.22 -6.46 7.10
N ALA A 84 5.75 -5.87 8.19
CA ALA A 84 5.29 -4.50 8.24
C ALA A 84 6.42 -3.47 8.00
N LEU A 85 7.61 -3.68 8.56
CA LEU A 85 8.69 -2.68 8.52
C LEU A 85 9.65 -2.84 7.34
N PHE A 86 9.71 -4.01 6.71
CA PHE A 86 10.67 -4.26 5.62
C PHE A 86 10.01 -4.84 4.38
N ALA A 87 9.19 -5.88 4.52
CA ALA A 87 8.60 -6.50 3.34
C ALA A 87 7.61 -5.56 2.64
N VAL A 88 6.66 -4.98 3.38
CA VAL A 88 5.66 -4.06 2.82
C VAL A 88 6.32 -2.82 2.16
N PRO A 89 7.22 -2.07 2.83
CA PRO A 89 7.88 -0.93 2.20
C PRO A 89 8.62 -1.29 0.92
N LEU A 90 9.45 -2.33 0.97
CA LEU A 90 10.39 -2.63 -0.10
C LEU A 90 9.76 -3.44 -1.23
N ALA A 91 8.88 -4.39 -0.92
CA ALA A 91 8.24 -5.22 -1.93
C ALA A 91 7.06 -4.52 -2.63
N THR A 92 6.39 -3.59 -1.95
CA THR A 92 5.15 -2.98 -2.42
C THR A 92 5.28 -1.46 -2.55
N VAL A 93 5.39 -0.76 -1.43
CA VAL A 93 5.21 0.71 -1.38
C VAL A 93 6.19 1.45 -2.27
N VAL A 94 7.48 1.12 -2.20
CA VAL A 94 8.52 1.81 -2.99
C VAL A 94 8.23 1.69 -4.48
N PHE A 95 7.94 0.48 -4.97
CA PHE A 95 7.68 0.28 -6.39
C PHE A 95 6.39 0.97 -6.82
N GLU A 96 5.30 0.76 -6.08
CA GLU A 96 3.99 1.26 -6.46
C GLU A 96 3.91 2.79 -6.40
N GLU A 97 4.48 3.43 -5.37
CA GLU A 97 4.46 4.88 -5.28
C GLU A 97 5.36 5.53 -6.33
N VAL A 98 6.55 4.99 -6.58
CA VAL A 98 7.42 5.51 -7.64
C VAL A 98 6.80 5.30 -9.02
N ALA A 99 6.21 4.14 -9.30
CA ALA A 99 5.61 3.87 -10.60
C ALA A 99 4.36 4.72 -10.85
N PHE A 100 3.42 4.75 -9.91
CA PHE A 100 2.12 5.38 -10.11
C PHE A 100 2.13 6.88 -9.75
N ARG A 101 2.71 7.30 -8.62
CA ARG A 101 2.66 8.69 -8.11
C ARG A 101 3.94 9.48 -8.41
N GLY A 102 5.01 8.77 -8.78
CA GLY A 102 6.25 9.38 -9.27
C GLY A 102 6.22 9.55 -10.78
N VAL A 103 6.49 8.47 -11.49
CA VAL A 103 6.72 8.48 -12.94
C VAL A 103 5.43 8.69 -13.72
N LEU A 104 4.42 7.83 -13.55
CA LEU A 104 3.19 7.92 -14.33
C LEU A 104 2.41 9.21 -14.04
N TRP A 105 2.28 9.57 -12.77
CA TRP A 105 1.66 10.83 -12.36
C TRP A 105 2.42 12.03 -12.93
N GLY A 106 3.75 12.07 -12.80
CA GLY A 106 4.57 13.17 -13.32
C GLY A 106 4.50 13.33 -14.84
N LEU A 107 4.47 12.21 -15.59
CA LEU A 107 4.30 12.25 -17.05
C LEU A 107 2.95 12.86 -17.46
N ILE A 108 1.87 12.51 -16.77
CA ILE A 108 0.52 13.01 -17.07
C ILE A 108 0.36 14.46 -16.61
N ASP A 109 0.87 14.79 -15.42
CA ASP A 109 0.78 16.13 -14.83
C ASP A 109 1.43 17.17 -15.73
N ARG A 110 2.61 16.86 -16.28
CA ARG A 110 3.35 17.73 -17.21
C ARG A 110 2.53 18.16 -18.43
N GLU A 111 1.59 17.35 -18.89
CA GLU A 111 0.81 17.59 -20.11
C GLU A 111 -0.66 17.96 -19.85
N ARG A 112 -1.24 17.45 -18.76
CA ARG A 112 -2.69 17.48 -18.49
C ARG A 112 -3.05 18.03 -17.11
N GLY A 113 -2.06 18.25 -16.24
CA GLY A 113 -2.23 18.76 -14.89
C GLY A 113 -2.63 17.70 -13.85
N PRO A 114 -2.71 18.11 -12.57
CA PRO A 114 -2.69 17.20 -11.43
C PRO A 114 -3.99 16.42 -11.24
N ALA A 115 -5.12 16.98 -11.69
CA ALA A 115 -6.42 16.32 -11.64
C ALA A 115 -6.47 15.10 -12.57
N TRP A 116 -5.97 15.24 -13.80
CA TRP A 116 -5.87 14.13 -14.76
C TRP A 116 -4.85 13.10 -14.30
N ALA A 117 -3.70 13.55 -13.82
CA ALA A 117 -2.67 12.67 -13.27
C ALA A 117 -3.23 11.81 -12.14
N THR A 118 -3.95 12.43 -11.20
CA THR A 118 -4.59 11.72 -10.08
C THR A 118 -5.68 10.76 -10.55
N GLY A 119 -6.59 11.20 -11.41
CA GLY A 119 -7.70 10.35 -11.87
C GLY A 119 -7.23 9.13 -12.65
N VAL A 120 -6.34 9.33 -13.63
CA VAL A 120 -5.83 8.25 -14.48
C VAL A 120 -4.97 7.28 -13.69
N THR A 121 -4.05 7.77 -12.86
CA THR A 121 -3.20 6.89 -12.04
C THR A 121 -4.01 6.12 -11.00
N ALA A 122 -5.07 6.71 -10.43
CA ALA A 122 -5.98 6.02 -9.51
C ALA A 122 -6.74 4.88 -10.20
N VAL A 123 -7.27 5.10 -11.40
CA VAL A 123 -7.95 4.04 -12.17
C VAL A 123 -6.98 2.91 -12.50
N LEU A 124 -5.79 3.23 -13.00
CA LEU A 124 -4.78 2.23 -13.34
C LEU A 124 -4.28 1.47 -12.10
N PHE A 125 -4.19 2.14 -10.95
CA PHE A 125 -3.84 1.52 -9.68
C PHE A 125 -4.92 0.55 -9.21
N GLY A 126 -6.20 0.90 -9.33
CA GLY A 126 -7.30 -0.03 -9.07
C GLY A 126 -7.27 -1.25 -10.01
N LEU A 127 -7.10 -1.03 -11.31
CA LEU A 127 -7.01 -2.10 -12.31
C LEU A 127 -5.79 -3.03 -12.09
N TRP A 128 -4.68 -2.49 -11.57
CA TRP A 128 -3.49 -3.26 -11.21
C TRP A 128 -3.79 -4.30 -10.11
N HIS A 129 -4.76 -4.03 -9.25
CA HIS A 129 -5.15 -4.90 -8.13
C HIS A 129 -6.15 -5.99 -8.50
N LEU A 130 -6.61 -6.04 -9.75
CA LEU A 130 -7.43 -7.14 -10.26
C LEU A 130 -6.61 -8.44 -10.33
N GLY A 131 -7.09 -9.51 -9.68
CA GLY A 131 -6.40 -10.79 -9.63
C GLY A 131 -7.35 -11.99 -9.45
N PRO A 132 -6.93 -13.19 -9.86
CA PRO A 132 -7.69 -14.42 -9.62
C PRO A 132 -8.02 -14.56 -8.13
N GLY A 133 -9.29 -14.80 -7.80
CA GLY A 133 -9.75 -15.00 -6.42
C GLY A 133 -9.90 -13.72 -5.58
N ARG A 134 -9.63 -12.53 -6.13
CA ARG A 134 -9.95 -11.25 -5.47
C ARG A 134 -11.25 -10.67 -6.00
N PRO A 135 -12.17 -10.20 -5.15
CA PRO A 135 -13.39 -9.55 -5.62
C PRO A 135 -13.04 -8.24 -6.34
N TRP A 136 -13.83 -7.88 -7.34
CA TRP A 136 -13.65 -6.63 -8.10
C TRP A 136 -13.75 -5.38 -7.21
N THR A 137 -14.44 -5.49 -6.06
CA THR A 137 -14.54 -4.42 -5.06
C THR A 137 -13.17 -4.02 -4.51
N ASP A 138 -12.19 -4.93 -4.44
CA ASP A 138 -10.83 -4.59 -4.01
C ASP A 138 -10.17 -3.61 -4.97
N ALA A 139 -10.40 -3.76 -6.28
CA ALA A 139 -9.92 -2.83 -7.30
C ALA A 139 -10.58 -1.44 -7.16
N VAL A 140 -11.86 -1.38 -6.78
CA VAL A 140 -12.54 -0.11 -6.53
C VAL A 140 -12.00 0.57 -5.28
N VAL A 141 -11.86 -0.18 -4.17
CA VAL A 141 -11.32 0.35 -2.92
C VAL A 141 -9.89 0.86 -3.11
N THR A 142 -9.05 0.08 -3.80
CA THR A 142 -7.67 0.50 -4.11
C THR A 142 -7.64 1.68 -5.09
N GLY A 143 -8.56 1.75 -6.05
CA GLY A 143 -8.71 2.93 -6.92
C GLY A 143 -9.08 4.20 -6.13
N VAL A 144 -10.01 4.11 -5.17
CA VAL A 144 -10.34 5.23 -4.27
C VAL A 144 -9.13 5.62 -3.41
N ALA A 145 -8.41 4.64 -2.86
CA ALA A 145 -7.13 4.91 -2.18
C ALA A 145 -6.12 5.58 -3.14
N GLY A 146 -6.13 5.19 -4.41
CA GLY A 146 -5.38 5.82 -5.50
C GLY A 146 -5.64 7.32 -5.62
N VAL A 147 -6.91 7.73 -5.56
CA VAL A 147 -7.29 9.15 -5.56
C VAL A 147 -6.71 9.87 -4.35
N VAL A 148 -6.87 9.31 -3.14
CA VAL A 148 -6.34 9.92 -1.91
C VAL A 148 -4.82 10.08 -2.00
N LEU A 149 -4.11 9.06 -2.47
CA LEU A 149 -2.65 9.08 -2.62
C LEU A 149 -2.21 10.07 -3.70
N GLY A 150 -2.95 10.21 -4.81
CA GLY A 150 -2.68 11.23 -5.83
C GLY A 150 -2.90 12.65 -5.33
N VAL A 151 -3.96 12.90 -4.55
CA VAL A 151 -4.19 14.20 -3.89
C VAL A 151 -3.07 14.51 -2.89
N LEU A 152 -2.60 13.52 -2.12
CA LEU A 152 -1.47 13.70 -1.21
C LEU A 152 -0.16 13.98 -1.94
N ARG A 153 0.05 13.34 -3.11
CA ARG A 153 1.20 13.61 -3.98
C ARG A 153 1.17 15.05 -4.50
N ASP A 154 0.01 15.54 -4.91
CA ASP A 154 -0.19 16.91 -5.41
C ASP A 154 0.00 17.94 -4.27
N ALA A 155 -0.82 17.84 -3.22
CA ALA A 155 -0.77 18.75 -2.08
C ALA A 155 0.56 18.74 -1.32
N GLY A 156 1.25 17.59 -1.31
CA GLY A 156 2.54 17.41 -0.67
C GLY A 156 3.72 17.80 -1.55
N GLY A 157 3.59 17.79 -2.88
CA GLY A 157 4.70 18.03 -3.81
C GLY A 157 5.78 16.93 -3.83
N GLY A 158 5.53 15.78 -3.21
CA GLY A 158 6.51 14.71 -3.05
C GLY A 158 5.88 13.35 -2.70
N LEU A 159 6.67 12.30 -2.82
CA LEU A 159 6.30 10.93 -2.47
C LEU A 159 6.23 10.59 -0.97
N PRO A 160 6.86 11.32 -0.02
CA PRO A 160 6.74 10.98 1.39
C PRO A 160 5.30 10.92 1.91
N ALA A 161 4.44 11.85 1.46
CA ALA A 161 3.04 11.88 1.87
C ALA A 161 2.27 10.60 1.48
N PRO A 162 2.16 10.25 0.18
CA PRO A 162 1.47 9.03 -0.21
C PRO A 162 2.20 7.76 0.26
N ALA A 163 3.54 7.72 0.26
CA ALA A 163 4.28 6.53 0.70
C ALA A 163 4.05 6.20 2.18
N LEU A 164 4.01 7.21 3.06
CA LEU A 164 3.71 6.98 4.48
C LEU A 164 2.27 6.53 4.70
N VAL A 165 1.31 7.10 3.97
CA VAL A 165 -0.11 6.73 4.08
C VAL A 165 -0.36 5.31 3.55
N HIS A 166 0.24 4.97 2.41
CA HIS A 166 0.18 3.64 1.83
C HIS A 166 0.84 2.61 2.75
N TRP A 167 2.06 2.88 3.22
CA TRP A 167 2.72 2.02 4.22
C TRP A 167 1.89 1.88 5.49
N ALA A 168 1.28 2.96 5.99
CA ALA A 168 0.49 2.90 7.20
C ALA A 168 -0.74 2.00 7.01
N ALA A 169 -1.42 2.07 5.85
CA ALA A 169 -2.54 1.19 5.55
C ALA A 169 -2.11 -0.29 5.55
N ASP A 170 -1.05 -0.63 4.83
CA ASP A 170 -0.65 -2.03 4.68
C ASP A 170 0.12 -2.56 5.89
N GLY A 171 1.15 -1.83 6.31
CA GLY A 171 2.07 -2.21 7.38
C GLY A 171 1.39 -2.22 8.75
N LEU A 172 0.60 -1.20 9.09
CA LEU A 172 -0.13 -1.21 10.36
C LEU A 172 -1.30 -2.21 10.31
N GLY A 173 -1.88 -2.47 9.14
CA GLY A 173 -2.86 -3.54 8.94
C GLY A 173 -2.29 -4.92 9.30
N VAL A 174 -1.05 -5.21 8.90
CA VAL A 174 -0.31 -6.42 9.29
C VAL A 174 -0.14 -6.51 10.81
N LEU A 175 0.23 -5.40 11.46
CA LEU A 175 0.41 -5.36 12.92
C LEU A 175 -0.91 -5.48 13.67
N ALA A 176 -1.98 -4.88 13.15
CA ALA A 176 -3.34 -5.01 13.69
C ALA A 176 -3.83 -6.46 13.59
N ALA A 177 -3.60 -7.12 12.45
CA ALA A 177 -3.86 -8.54 12.27
C ALA A 177 -3.10 -9.39 13.27
N ALA A 178 -1.79 -9.17 13.41
CA ALA A 178 -0.96 -9.85 14.39
C ALA A 178 -1.44 -9.63 15.84
N ARG A 179 -1.94 -8.44 16.17
CA ARG A 179 -2.49 -8.17 17.50
C ARG A 179 -3.78 -8.94 17.78
N VAL A 180 -4.62 -9.16 16.78
CA VAL A 180 -5.86 -9.93 16.91
C VAL A 180 -5.54 -11.43 16.97
N THR A 181 -4.75 -11.95 16.03
CA THR A 181 -4.40 -13.38 15.94
C THR A 181 -3.40 -13.84 17.00
N GLY A 182 -2.56 -12.94 17.50
CA GLY A 182 -1.58 -13.20 18.55
C GLY A 182 -2.14 -13.08 19.96
N THR A 183 -3.41 -12.70 20.14
CA THR A 183 -4.11 -12.89 21.42
C THR A 183 -4.43 -14.37 21.54
N PRO A 184 -3.86 -15.11 22.50
CA PRO A 184 -4.27 -16.49 22.74
C PRO A 184 -5.63 -16.47 23.43
N ASP A 185 -6.71 -16.26 22.67
CA ASP A 185 -8.05 -16.16 23.25
C ASP A 185 -8.99 -17.23 22.74
N GLN A 186 -9.28 -18.20 23.62
CA GLN A 186 -10.63 -18.35 24.16
C GLN A 186 -11.75 -18.75 23.18
N TRP A 187 -11.43 -19.51 22.12
CA TRP A 187 -12.42 -20.29 21.36
C TRP A 187 -12.63 -21.70 21.93
N ALA A 188 -11.99 -22.04 23.05
CA ALA A 188 -12.46 -23.12 23.90
C ALA A 188 -13.76 -22.63 24.56
N GLY A 189 -14.89 -22.89 23.89
CA GLY A 189 -16.18 -22.85 24.56
C GLY A 189 -16.12 -23.73 25.81
N PRO A 190 -16.94 -23.47 26.85
CA PRO A 190 -16.94 -24.31 28.03
C PRO A 190 -17.13 -25.76 27.60
N GLN A 191 -16.11 -26.60 27.81
CA GLN A 191 -16.33 -28.03 27.92
C GLN A 191 -17.14 -28.16 29.21
N SER A 192 -18.45 -28.22 29.05
CA SER A 192 -19.35 -28.72 30.07
C SER A 192 -18.81 -30.07 30.49
N GLY A 193 -18.17 -30.09 31.65
CA GLY A 193 -17.89 -31.32 32.36
C GLY A 193 -19.23 -31.88 32.81
N ASP A 194 -19.55 -33.06 32.30
CA ASP A 194 -20.41 -34.08 32.87
C ASP A 194 -19.71 -35.37 32.41
N GLY A 195 -19.14 -36.20 33.27
CA GLY A 195 -19.79 -36.88 34.38
C GLY A 195 -19.82 -38.36 34.01
#